data_AF-A0A5J4WT85-F1
#
_entry.id   AF-A0A5J4WT85-F1
#
_cell.length_a   1.000
_cell.length_b   1.000
_cell.length_c   1.000
_cell.angle_alpha   90.00
_cell.angle_beta   90.00
_cell.angle_gamma   90.00
#
_symmetry.space_group_name_H-M   'P 1'
#
loop_
_entity.id
_entity.type
_entity.pdbx_description
1 polymer ?
#
loop_
_entity_poly.entity_id
_entity_poly.type
_entity_poly.pdbx_seq_one_letter_code
_entity_poly.pdbx_strand_id
1 'polypeptide(L)'
;MNCRHESDVKHEQKQTSCHAFASISQKDLTNDTSGDSSKTCKNSVQPSKPHFVELLEHYDFFIFDCDGTLWSGKQALTGAIRFIRELRSRGKYIFFVSNNATRMPIDTVQKAISLGFDVVETEVVTSGLVLSDFLIEYNRGNIIIDSSLIKQPPERIRKALVLGEQQLVTLLNKTGIETFGSPGPDPLDQRYSDGDYPPDDVDAVIVGYDSSLTYLRVDRAMRAIIQPKVLFLATNTDPAVPLGGKYNHPGAGITVGAVSIASETDPLIFGKPHKYMFDYLIKQILKQPSTNSSEEHSSPLSQSKTIQINSSHVHQQLPLSQSDLSFEMSNSNQQSQKIELPINQKQIRIEEIKKRCLMFGDRLDTDIQFGINNGMDSVLMLQGVTDAEKAEQSKIKPVYIAQNFIEILDE
;
A
#
# COMPACT_ATOMS: atom_id res chain seq x y z
N MET A 1 17.45 8.36 75.62
CA MET A 1 17.01 6.96 75.41
C MET A 1 15.97 6.96 74.30
N ASN A 2 16.33 6.40 73.13
CA ASN A 2 15.60 5.45 72.25
C ASN A 2 14.07 5.29 72.44
N CYS A 3 13.19 5.06 71.45
CA CYS A 3 13.26 4.60 70.04
C CYS A 3 11.91 4.97 69.35
N ARG A 4 11.88 5.40 68.08
CA ARG A 4 11.44 4.66 66.86
C ARG A 4 10.24 3.70 67.02
N HIS A 5 9.17 3.93 66.24
CA HIS A 5 8.79 3.07 65.10
C HIS A 5 7.74 3.74 64.20
N GLU A 6 8.07 3.78 62.90
CA GLU A 6 7.22 4.09 61.76
C GLU A 6 6.26 2.92 61.49
N SER A 7 5.04 3.23 61.07
CA SER A 7 4.08 2.24 60.56
C SER A 7 3.87 2.46 59.07
N ASP A 8 4.42 1.53 58.28
CA ASP A 8 4.19 1.34 56.85
C ASP A 8 2.73 0.92 56.57
N VAL A 9 2.03 1.66 55.71
CA VAL A 9 0.79 1.23 55.09
C VAL A 9 1.03 1.00 53.60
N LYS A 10 0.76 -0.24 53.19
CA LYS A 10 0.93 -0.82 51.85
C LYS A 10 0.07 -0.09 50.80
N HIS A 11 0.68 0.28 49.68
CA HIS A 11 -0.01 0.51 48.41
C HIS A 11 0.33 -0.64 47.44
N GLU A 12 -0.67 -1.45 47.11
CA GLU A 12 -0.61 -2.41 46.00
C GLU A 12 -0.57 -1.65 44.67
N GLN A 13 0.60 -1.64 44.03
CA GLN A 13 0.72 -1.30 42.61
C GLN A 13 0.59 -2.60 41.79
N LYS A 14 -0.52 -2.72 41.05
CA LYS A 14 -0.63 -3.68 39.95
C LYS A 14 0.27 -3.22 38.81
N GLN A 15 1.42 -3.87 38.67
CA GLN A 15 2.21 -3.85 37.44
C GLN A 15 1.52 -4.75 36.40
N THR A 16 0.94 -4.15 35.36
CA THR A 16 0.65 -4.85 34.11
C THR A 16 1.79 -4.56 33.13
N SER A 17 2.50 -5.60 32.74
CA SER A 17 3.64 -5.58 31.82
C SER A 17 3.21 -5.31 30.39
N CYS A 18 3.79 -4.30 29.74
CA CYS A 18 3.81 -4.14 28.30
C CYS A 18 5.27 -3.99 27.85
N HIS A 19 5.84 -5.07 27.30
CA HIS A 19 7.02 -5.00 26.43
C HIS A 19 7.06 -6.21 25.51
N ALA A 20 6.97 -5.96 24.20
CA ALA A 20 7.47 -6.86 23.17
C ALA A 20 7.88 -6.06 21.92
N PHE A 21 8.88 -5.19 22.06
CA PHE A 21 9.79 -4.90 20.95
C PHE A 21 10.94 -5.90 21.05
N ALA A 22 11.00 -6.84 20.11
CA ALA A 22 12.01 -7.88 20.07
C ALA A 22 13.37 -7.30 19.68
N SER A 23 14.19 -6.95 20.66
CA SER A 23 15.64 -6.84 20.52
C SER A 23 16.27 -8.20 20.81
N ILE A 24 16.77 -8.89 19.78
CA ILE A 24 17.57 -10.11 19.95
C ILE A 24 18.96 -9.68 20.42
N SER A 25 19.23 -9.77 21.72
CA SER A 25 20.58 -9.69 22.27
C SER A 25 21.15 -11.10 22.37
N GLN A 26 22.32 -11.30 21.74
CA GLN A 26 23.19 -12.44 21.99
C GLN A 26 23.56 -12.49 23.48
N LYS A 27 23.25 -13.61 24.13
CA LYS A 27 24.02 -14.29 25.18
C LYS A 27 23.15 -15.42 25.73
N ASP A 28 23.57 -16.66 25.47
CA ASP A 28 23.79 -17.67 26.50
C ASP A 28 24.18 -18.99 25.83
N LEU A 29 25.49 -19.15 25.65
CA LEU A 29 26.14 -20.45 25.61
C LEU A 29 26.18 -20.98 27.04
N THR A 30 25.57 -22.14 27.31
CA THR A 30 26.24 -23.30 27.92
C THR A 30 25.31 -24.51 28.06
N ASN A 31 25.78 -25.61 27.47
CA ASN A 31 25.65 -27.02 27.85
C ASN A 31 24.26 -27.67 27.98
N ASP A 32 23.92 -28.39 26.92
CA ASP A 32 23.02 -29.54 26.91
C ASP A 32 23.85 -30.83 26.93
N THR A 33 23.46 -31.81 27.75
CA THR A 33 23.94 -33.20 27.65
C THR A 33 22.75 -34.13 27.49
N SER A 34 22.81 -34.89 26.39
CA SER A 34 22.17 -36.17 26.10
C SER A 34 20.66 -36.20 25.83
N GLY A 35 20.30 -36.64 24.61
CA GLY A 35 18.94 -37.07 24.29
C GLY A 35 18.63 -37.11 22.79
N ASP A 36 19.08 -38.17 22.12
CA ASP A 36 18.73 -38.52 20.74
C ASP A 36 17.21 -38.53 20.47
N SER A 37 16.76 -37.75 19.47
CA SER A 37 15.70 -38.19 18.56
C SER A 37 15.71 -37.36 17.28
N SER A 38 16.34 -37.96 16.27
CA SER A 38 16.14 -37.65 14.86
C SER A 38 14.63 -37.61 14.49
N LYS A 39 14.14 -36.43 14.07
CA LYS A 39 13.16 -36.19 13.00
C LYS A 39 12.61 -34.76 13.08
N THR A 40 13.21 -33.86 12.32
CA THR A 40 12.47 -32.80 11.62
C THR A 40 13.32 -32.37 10.42
N CYS A 41 12.96 -32.86 9.24
CA CYS A 41 13.49 -32.35 7.98
C CYS A 41 12.96 -30.91 7.81
N LYS A 42 13.79 -29.91 8.13
CA LYS A 42 13.59 -28.55 7.64
C LYS A 42 13.98 -28.55 6.17
N ASN A 43 13.04 -28.86 5.28
CA ASN A 43 13.18 -28.50 3.87
C ASN A 43 12.97 -26.98 3.77
N SER A 44 13.98 -26.20 4.14
CA SER A 44 14.05 -24.80 3.70
C SER A 44 14.35 -24.84 2.21
N VAL A 45 13.31 -24.72 1.39
CA VAL A 45 13.46 -24.56 -0.06
C VAL A 45 14.30 -23.30 -0.27
N GLN A 46 15.48 -23.46 -0.86
CA GLN A 46 16.33 -22.33 -1.20
C GLN A 46 15.70 -21.59 -2.40
N PRO A 47 15.74 -20.25 -2.42
CA PRO A 47 15.25 -19.49 -3.56
C PRO A 47 15.98 -19.91 -4.84
N SER A 48 15.24 -20.10 -5.93
CA SER A 48 15.82 -20.41 -7.24
C SER A 48 16.00 -19.15 -8.10
N LYS A 49 16.74 -19.28 -9.20
CA LYS A 49 16.76 -18.26 -10.24
C LYS A 49 15.47 -18.34 -11.06
N PRO A 50 14.78 -17.22 -11.34
CA PRO A 50 13.59 -17.23 -12.19
C PRO A 50 13.95 -17.25 -13.67
N HIS A 51 13.18 -17.98 -14.47
CA HIS A 51 13.28 -18.01 -15.94
C HIS A 51 12.02 -17.43 -16.58
N PHE A 52 12.18 -16.52 -17.54
CA PHE A 52 11.04 -15.76 -18.07
C PHE A 52 9.91 -16.63 -18.64
N VAL A 53 10.24 -17.71 -19.36
CA VAL A 53 9.24 -18.63 -19.93
C VAL A 53 8.41 -19.29 -18.83
N GLU A 54 9.05 -19.80 -17.77
CA GLU A 54 8.37 -20.41 -16.62
C GLU A 54 7.45 -19.42 -15.92
N LEU A 55 7.91 -18.17 -15.74
CA LEU A 55 7.09 -17.13 -15.14
C LEU A 55 5.85 -16.83 -15.97
N LEU A 56 5.97 -16.78 -17.30
CA LEU A 56 4.85 -16.54 -18.20
C LEU A 56 3.82 -17.67 -18.19
N GLU A 57 4.27 -18.92 -18.02
CA GLU A 57 3.37 -20.08 -17.92
C GLU A 57 2.65 -20.12 -16.56
N HIS A 58 3.33 -19.69 -15.50
CA HIS A 58 2.81 -19.83 -14.14
C HIS A 58 2.09 -18.59 -13.60
N TYR A 59 2.28 -17.38 -14.14
CA TYR A 59 1.67 -16.18 -13.55
C TYR A 59 0.92 -15.36 -14.57
N ASP A 60 -0.19 -14.78 -14.14
CA ASP A 60 -1.04 -13.89 -14.95
C ASP A 60 -0.96 -12.44 -14.47
N PHE A 61 -0.74 -12.25 -13.16
CA PHE A 61 -0.71 -10.95 -12.50
C PHE A 61 0.69 -10.68 -11.96
N PHE A 62 1.37 -9.70 -12.55
CA PHE A 62 2.71 -9.29 -12.17
C PHE A 62 2.63 -7.99 -11.39
N ILE A 63 3.05 -8.04 -10.13
CA ILE A 63 2.96 -6.94 -9.18
C ILE A 63 4.37 -6.47 -8.90
N PHE A 64 4.67 -5.20 -9.13
CA PHE A 64 6.01 -4.64 -8.99
C PHE A 64 6.03 -3.57 -7.92
N ASP A 65 6.95 -3.69 -6.97
CA ASP A 65 7.44 -2.50 -6.31
C ASP A 65 8.05 -1.51 -7.32
N CYS A 66 8.10 -0.23 -6.93
CA CYS A 66 8.54 0.86 -7.78
C CYS A 66 10.01 1.25 -7.51
N ASP A 67 10.25 1.91 -6.37
CA ASP A 67 11.56 2.51 -6.05
C ASP A 67 12.48 1.46 -5.43
N GLY A 68 13.54 1.08 -6.15
CA GLY A 68 14.45 -0.02 -5.77
C GLY A 68 14.24 -1.29 -6.59
N THR A 69 13.08 -1.39 -7.25
CA THR A 69 12.70 -2.55 -8.09
C THR A 69 12.61 -2.22 -9.57
N LEU A 70 11.85 -1.20 -9.97
CA LEU A 70 11.74 -0.77 -11.38
C LEU A 70 12.67 0.39 -11.73
N TRP A 71 12.95 1.27 -10.77
CA TRP A 71 13.81 2.42 -10.95
C TRP A 71 14.54 2.82 -9.67
N SER A 72 15.64 3.57 -9.82
CA SER A 72 16.34 4.23 -8.73
C SER A 72 16.47 5.71 -9.05
N GLY A 73 15.83 6.55 -8.23
CA GLY A 73 15.76 7.99 -8.46
C GLY A 73 15.11 8.34 -9.82
N LYS A 74 15.94 8.79 -10.77
CA LYS A 74 15.56 9.22 -12.12
C LYS A 74 16.01 8.25 -13.22
N GLN A 75 16.40 7.03 -12.87
CA GLN A 75 16.90 6.05 -13.83
C GLN A 75 16.11 4.74 -13.69
N ALA A 76 15.66 4.18 -14.81
CA ALA A 76 15.11 2.83 -14.84
C ALA A 76 16.19 1.81 -14.52
N LEU A 77 15.83 0.75 -13.78
CA LEU A 77 16.75 -0.33 -13.47
C LEU A 77 16.96 -1.25 -14.69
N THR A 78 18.11 -1.90 -14.70
CA THR A 78 18.62 -2.69 -15.82
C THR A 78 17.60 -3.73 -16.30
N GLY A 79 17.15 -3.59 -17.55
CA GLY A 79 16.19 -4.49 -18.19
C GLY A 79 14.71 -4.28 -17.83
N ALA A 80 14.38 -3.44 -16.85
CA ALA A 80 13.00 -3.26 -16.34
C ALA A 80 12.01 -2.86 -17.45
N ILE A 81 12.36 -1.88 -18.28
CA ILE A 81 11.50 -1.40 -19.38
C ILE A 81 11.23 -2.53 -20.38
N ARG A 82 12.27 -3.29 -20.76
CA ARG A 82 12.14 -4.42 -21.68
C ARG A 82 11.24 -5.50 -21.06
N PHE A 83 11.47 -5.84 -19.80
CA PHE A 83 10.68 -6.86 -19.09
C PHE A 83 9.18 -6.54 -19.06
N ILE A 84 8.82 -5.31 -18.66
CA ILE A 84 7.42 -4.84 -18.65
C ILE A 84 6.81 -4.90 -20.06
N ARG A 85 7.57 -4.51 -21.10
CA ARG A 85 7.10 -4.58 -22.49
C ARG A 85 6.86 -6.03 -22.94
N GLU A 86 7.75 -6.96 -22.59
CA GLU A 86 7.57 -8.38 -22.93
C GLU A 86 6.39 -9.00 -22.18
N LEU A 87 6.17 -8.68 -20.91
CA LEU A 87 4.97 -9.12 -20.19
C LEU A 87 3.69 -8.62 -20.88
N ARG A 88 3.66 -7.34 -21.26
CA ARG A 88 2.51 -6.75 -21.93
C ARG A 88 2.28 -7.35 -23.32
N SER A 89 3.35 -7.63 -24.09
CA SER A 89 3.24 -8.27 -25.41
C SER A 89 2.63 -9.67 -25.33
N ARG A 90 2.74 -10.33 -24.17
CA ARG A 90 2.15 -11.64 -23.86
C ARG A 90 0.81 -11.55 -23.13
N GLY A 91 0.20 -10.36 -23.05
CA GLY A 91 -1.12 -10.16 -22.47
C GLY A 91 -1.17 -10.34 -20.94
N LYS A 92 -0.04 -10.21 -20.25
CA LYS A 92 -0.01 -10.29 -18.78
C LYS A 92 -0.48 -8.99 -18.13
N TYR A 93 -1.11 -9.11 -16.97
CA TYR A 93 -1.58 -7.97 -16.19
C TYR A 93 -0.47 -7.45 -15.29
N ILE A 94 -0.34 -6.13 -15.23
CA ILE A 94 0.79 -5.47 -14.56
C ILE A 94 0.25 -4.46 -13.55
N PHE A 95 0.79 -4.48 -12.34
CA PHE A 95 0.52 -3.50 -11.30
C PHE A 95 1.82 -2.89 -10.78
N PHE A 96 1.83 -1.56 -10.66
CA PHE A 96 2.91 -0.77 -10.05
C PHE A 96 2.46 -0.39 -8.64
N VAL A 97 3.05 -1.03 -7.63
CA VAL A 97 2.57 -0.99 -6.23
C VAL A 97 3.61 -0.35 -5.31
N SER A 98 3.31 0.83 -4.79
CA SER A 98 4.24 1.61 -3.98
C SER A 98 3.70 1.92 -2.58
N ASN A 99 4.56 1.79 -1.57
CA ASN A 99 4.28 2.30 -0.22
C ASN A 99 4.32 3.83 -0.15
N ASN A 100 4.82 4.52 -1.17
CA ASN A 100 4.99 5.96 -1.16
C ASN A 100 3.65 6.72 -1.24
N ALA A 101 3.26 7.38 -0.15
CA ALA A 101 2.08 8.23 -0.07
C ALA A 101 2.37 9.73 -0.25
N THR A 102 3.61 10.13 -0.56
CA THR A 102 3.94 11.53 -0.90
C THR A 102 3.60 11.88 -2.35
N ARG A 103 3.05 10.91 -3.09
CA ARG A 103 2.68 11.01 -4.50
C ARG A 103 1.24 10.57 -4.69
N MET A 104 0.53 11.28 -5.56
CA MET A 104 -0.72 10.78 -6.12
C MET A 104 -0.43 9.68 -7.16
N PRO A 105 -1.39 8.79 -7.47
CA PRO A 105 -1.21 7.78 -8.51
C PRO A 105 -0.75 8.37 -9.85
N ILE A 106 -1.32 9.52 -10.26
CA ILE A 106 -0.93 10.23 -11.48
C ILE A 106 0.53 10.72 -11.47
N ASP A 107 1.09 11.08 -10.32
CA ASP A 107 2.50 11.51 -10.22
C ASP A 107 3.45 10.33 -10.46
N THR A 108 3.06 9.13 -10.02
CA THR A 108 3.79 7.89 -10.28
C THR A 108 3.70 7.49 -11.76
N VAL A 109 2.52 7.62 -12.39
CA VAL A 109 2.35 7.44 -13.84
C VAL A 109 3.28 8.36 -14.62
N GLN A 110 3.26 9.66 -14.31
CA GLN A 110 4.12 10.65 -14.98
C GLN A 110 5.60 10.32 -14.82
N LYS A 111 6.04 9.91 -13.62
CA LYS A 111 7.41 9.44 -13.40
C LYS A 111 7.73 8.24 -14.28
N ALA A 112 6.92 7.19 -14.23
CA ALA A 112 7.13 5.97 -15.01
C ALA A 112 7.20 6.25 -16.52
N ILE A 113 6.29 7.07 -17.06
CA ILE A 113 6.32 7.52 -18.47
C ILE A 113 7.63 8.26 -18.78
N SER A 114 8.07 9.18 -17.91
CA SER A 114 9.33 9.92 -18.12
C SER A 114 10.57 9.01 -18.14
N LEU A 115 10.48 7.83 -17.51
CA LEU A 115 11.54 6.82 -17.50
C LEU A 115 11.44 5.83 -18.67
N GLY A 116 10.39 5.91 -19.49
CA GLY A 116 10.18 5.05 -20.66
C GLY A 116 9.29 3.84 -20.43
N PHE A 117 8.60 3.74 -19.29
CA PHE A 117 7.55 2.75 -19.06
C PHE A 117 6.24 3.23 -19.70
N ASP A 118 5.54 2.31 -20.34
CA ASP A 118 4.17 2.53 -20.75
C ASP A 118 3.27 2.06 -19.59
N VAL A 119 2.54 2.98 -18.95
CA VAL A 119 1.72 2.69 -17.76
C VAL A 119 0.48 3.56 -17.76
N VAL A 120 -0.64 3.02 -17.30
CA VAL A 120 -1.88 3.75 -17.09
C VAL A 120 -2.22 3.87 -15.61
N GLU A 121 -3.02 4.88 -15.24
CA GLU A 121 -3.34 5.17 -13.83
C GLU A 121 -4.00 3.99 -13.11
N THR A 122 -4.79 3.17 -13.80
CA THR A 122 -5.44 1.98 -13.21
C THR A 122 -4.47 0.85 -12.86
N GLU A 123 -3.25 0.87 -13.38
CA GLU A 123 -2.18 -0.07 -13.03
C GLU A 123 -1.39 0.38 -11.79
N VAL A 124 -1.54 1.63 -11.36
CA VAL A 124 -0.78 2.21 -10.23
C VAL A 124 -1.58 2.12 -8.93
N VAL A 125 -0.98 1.52 -7.91
CA VAL A 125 -1.54 1.41 -6.57
C VAL A 125 -0.56 1.99 -5.56
N THR A 126 -1.00 3.00 -4.80
CA THR A 126 -0.22 3.59 -3.71
C THR A 126 -0.88 3.34 -2.36
N SER A 127 -0.10 3.31 -1.28
CA SER A 127 -0.64 3.20 0.08
C SER A 127 -1.68 4.28 0.42
N GLY A 128 -1.47 5.52 -0.06
CA GLY A 128 -2.44 6.61 0.07
C GLY A 128 -3.75 6.33 -0.68
N LEU A 129 -3.69 5.75 -1.88
CA LEU A 129 -4.86 5.37 -2.67
C LEU A 129 -5.67 4.27 -1.97
N VAL A 130 -4.98 3.26 -1.45
CA VAL A 130 -5.61 2.15 -0.74
C VAL A 130 -6.28 2.61 0.55
N LEU A 131 -5.62 3.48 1.32
CA LEU A 131 -6.22 4.10 2.50
C LEU A 131 -7.47 4.91 2.12
N SER A 132 -7.40 5.69 1.03
CA SER A 132 -8.54 6.50 0.57
C SER A 132 -9.73 5.64 0.10
N ASP A 133 -9.49 4.55 -0.64
CA ASP A 133 -10.55 3.59 -1.01
C ASP A 133 -11.15 2.93 0.23
N PHE A 134 -10.32 2.53 1.21
CA PHE A 134 -10.80 1.99 2.47
C PHE A 134 -11.75 2.95 3.19
N LEU A 135 -11.40 4.23 3.30
CA LEU A 135 -12.25 5.24 3.94
C LEU A 135 -13.62 5.36 3.24
N ILE A 136 -13.61 5.36 1.91
CA ILE A 136 -14.84 5.42 1.10
C ILE A 136 -15.70 4.17 1.34
N GLU A 137 -15.11 2.99 1.28
CA GLU A 137 -15.82 1.72 1.44
C GLU A 137 -16.31 1.51 2.88
N TYR A 138 -15.54 1.96 3.87
CA TYR A 138 -15.94 1.98 5.27
C TYR A 138 -17.17 2.86 5.50
N ASN A 139 -17.15 4.10 5.00
CA ASN A 139 -18.29 5.02 5.10
C ASN A 139 -19.54 4.55 4.35
N ARG A 140 -19.37 3.70 3.33
CA ARG A 140 -20.47 3.03 2.61
C ARG A 140 -21.04 1.82 3.37
N GLY A 141 -20.36 1.35 4.42
CA GLY A 141 -20.74 0.15 5.17
C GLY A 141 -20.28 -1.16 4.51
N ASN A 142 -19.37 -1.10 3.53
CA ASN A 142 -18.86 -2.28 2.84
C ASN A 142 -17.68 -2.94 3.57
N ILE A 143 -17.06 -2.22 4.50
CA ILE A 143 -15.96 -2.72 5.34
C ILE A 143 -16.40 -2.66 6.80
N ILE A 144 -16.21 -3.77 7.51
CA ILE A 144 -16.37 -3.86 8.96
C ILE A 144 -14.96 -3.97 9.54
N ILE A 145 -14.60 -3.02 10.41
CA ILE A 145 -13.37 -3.11 11.19
C ILE A 145 -13.65 -4.08 12.34
N ASP A 146 -12.79 -5.09 12.47
CA ASP A 146 -12.90 -6.05 13.57
C ASP A 146 -12.76 -5.32 14.92
N SER A 147 -13.78 -5.42 15.76
CA SER A 147 -13.81 -4.85 17.10
C SER A 147 -12.73 -5.42 18.03
N SER A 148 -12.10 -6.55 17.68
CA SER A 148 -10.94 -7.08 18.37
C SER A 148 -9.68 -6.21 18.18
N LEU A 149 -9.61 -5.50 17.05
CA LEU A 149 -8.51 -4.58 16.73
C LEU A 149 -8.74 -3.20 17.34
N ILE A 150 -10.01 -2.79 17.48
CA ILE A 150 -10.40 -1.47 17.98
C ILE A 150 -11.66 -1.60 18.83
N LYS A 151 -11.58 -1.19 20.11
CA LYS A 151 -12.66 -1.44 21.10
C LYS A 151 -14.04 -0.96 20.64
N GLN A 152 -14.12 0.17 19.92
CA GLN A 152 -15.36 0.73 19.36
C GLN A 152 -15.04 1.65 18.17
N PRO A 153 -14.98 1.17 16.92
CA PRO A 153 -14.75 2.06 15.78
C PRO A 153 -15.96 3.01 15.56
N PRO A 154 -15.75 4.20 14.97
CA PRO A 154 -16.81 5.17 14.73
C PRO A 154 -17.69 4.70 13.57
N GLU A 155 -19.02 4.89 13.61
CA GLU A 155 -19.92 4.38 12.54
C GLU A 155 -19.55 4.89 11.14
N ARG A 156 -19.01 6.12 11.07
CA ARG A 156 -18.48 6.75 9.86
C ARG A 156 -17.34 7.67 10.25
N ILE A 157 -16.42 7.88 9.32
CA ILE A 157 -15.33 8.83 9.41
C ILE A 157 -15.74 10.07 8.61
N ARG A 158 -15.95 11.19 9.29
CA ARG A 158 -16.30 12.49 8.69
C ARG A 158 -15.16 13.46 8.79
N LYS A 159 -14.40 13.40 9.89
CA LYS A 159 -13.29 14.30 10.20
C LYS A 159 -12.02 13.51 10.49
N ALA A 160 -10.90 13.92 9.92
CA ALA A 160 -9.62 13.28 10.18
C ALA A 160 -8.50 14.30 10.43
N LEU A 161 -7.72 14.10 11.50
CA LEU A 161 -6.44 14.77 11.68
C LEU A 161 -5.39 14.05 10.81
N VAL A 162 -4.67 14.79 9.96
CA VAL A 162 -3.69 14.23 9.03
C VAL A 162 -2.29 14.72 9.37
N LEU A 163 -1.37 13.77 9.56
CA LEU A 163 0.08 14.03 9.60
C LEU A 163 0.68 13.48 8.32
N GLY A 164 0.91 14.34 7.33
CA GLY A 164 1.54 13.95 6.08
C GLY A 164 1.62 15.07 5.04
N GLU A 165 2.25 14.75 3.91
CA GLU A 165 2.45 15.69 2.79
C GLU A 165 1.13 16.11 2.10
N GLN A 166 1.21 17.22 1.36
CA GLN A 166 0.08 17.81 0.64
C GLN A 166 -0.62 16.86 -0.34
N GLN A 167 0.12 15.94 -0.96
CA GLN A 167 -0.44 14.96 -1.89
C GLN A 167 -1.37 13.96 -1.19
N LEU A 168 -1.03 13.54 0.03
CA LEU A 168 -1.89 12.67 0.84
C LEU A 168 -3.19 13.40 1.20
N VAL A 169 -3.10 14.65 1.68
CA VAL A 169 -4.27 15.49 1.99
C VAL A 169 -5.15 15.69 0.75
N THR A 170 -4.54 15.97 -0.40
CA THR A 170 -5.26 16.14 -1.68
C THR A 170 -6.01 14.88 -2.08
N LEU A 171 -5.43 13.70 -1.84
CA LEU A 171 -6.07 12.42 -2.11
C LEU A 171 -7.23 12.16 -1.13
N LEU A 172 -7.04 12.44 0.16
CA LEU A 172 -8.06 12.30 1.19
C LEU A 172 -9.27 13.21 0.97
N ASN A 173 -9.07 14.44 0.51
CA ASN A 173 -10.17 15.36 0.20
C ASN A 173 -11.14 14.81 -0.86
N LYS A 174 -10.68 13.90 -1.74
CA LYS A 174 -11.55 13.23 -2.73
C LYS A 174 -12.48 12.18 -2.12
N THR A 175 -12.26 11.78 -0.86
CA THR A 175 -13.13 10.83 -0.14
C THR A 175 -14.39 11.49 0.44
N GLY A 176 -14.42 12.83 0.51
CA GLY A 176 -15.49 13.59 1.18
C GLY A 176 -15.29 13.74 2.70
N ILE A 177 -14.14 13.34 3.24
CA ILE A 177 -13.74 13.54 4.64
C ILE A 177 -13.12 14.93 4.78
N GLU A 178 -13.50 15.64 5.85
CA GLU A 178 -12.88 16.89 6.25
C GLU A 178 -11.54 16.63 6.93
N THR A 179 -10.45 17.19 6.40
CA THR A 179 -9.08 16.96 6.91
C THR A 179 -8.53 18.16 7.67
N PHE A 180 -7.86 17.90 8.78
CA PHE A 180 -7.17 18.88 9.63
C PHE A 180 -5.67 18.59 9.74
N GLY A 181 -4.88 19.53 10.27
CA GLY A 181 -3.44 19.33 10.52
C GLY A 181 -2.54 19.67 9.35
N SER A 182 -2.87 20.74 8.61
CA SER A 182 -2.20 21.27 7.41
C SER A 182 -0.74 20.82 7.21
N PRO A 183 -0.37 20.39 5.99
CA PRO A 183 1.02 20.07 5.67
C PRO A 183 1.95 21.25 5.92
N GLY A 184 3.19 20.98 6.34
CA GLY A 184 4.20 21.98 6.61
C GLY A 184 4.40 22.26 8.11
N PRO A 185 5.43 23.07 8.44
CA PRO A 185 5.80 23.32 9.82
C PRO A 185 4.70 24.08 10.55
N ASP A 186 4.49 23.74 11.83
CA ASP A 186 3.65 24.55 12.70
C ASP A 186 4.22 25.98 12.83
N PRO A 187 3.37 27.02 12.94
CA PRO A 187 3.83 28.37 13.23
C PRO A 187 4.69 28.38 14.51
N LEU A 188 5.92 28.88 14.41
CA LEU A 188 6.93 28.86 15.49
C LEU A 188 6.49 29.59 16.78
N ASP A 189 5.56 30.54 16.67
CA ASP A 189 5.12 31.41 17.77
C ASP A 189 3.85 30.93 18.51
N GLN A 190 3.26 29.81 18.11
CA GLN A 190 1.99 29.31 18.67
C GLN A 190 2.17 27.98 19.41
N ARG A 191 3.06 27.97 20.41
CA ARG A 191 3.12 26.84 21.34
C ARG A 191 1.92 26.88 22.28
N TYR A 192 1.01 25.92 22.11
CA TYR A 192 -0.06 25.58 23.06
C TYR A 192 -1.11 26.69 23.29
N SER A 193 -1.70 27.26 22.24
CA SER A 193 -2.97 27.99 22.39
C SER A 193 -4.16 27.03 22.18
N ASP A 194 -5.26 27.21 22.93
CA ASP A 194 -6.42 26.29 22.87
C ASP A 194 -7.06 26.17 21.47
N GLY A 195 -6.81 27.14 20.57
CA GLY A 195 -7.29 27.11 19.19
C GLY A 195 -6.43 26.31 18.20
N ASP A 196 -5.27 25.81 18.65
CA ASP A 196 -4.31 25.09 17.82
C ASP A 196 -4.51 23.58 17.83
N TYR A 197 -5.46 23.06 18.60
CA TYR A 197 -5.67 21.62 18.74
C TYR A 197 -6.62 21.09 17.65
N PRO A 198 -6.49 19.80 17.28
CA PRO A 198 -7.52 19.17 16.45
C PRO A 198 -8.89 19.38 17.10
N PRO A 199 -9.97 19.47 16.31
CA PRO A 199 -11.31 19.45 16.87
C PRO A 199 -11.46 18.25 17.82
N ASP A 200 -12.11 18.45 18.97
CA ASP A 200 -12.42 17.38 19.94
C ASP A 200 -13.34 16.29 19.34
N ASP A 201 -13.72 16.39 18.07
CA ASP A 201 -14.65 15.53 17.37
C ASP A 201 -14.08 14.92 16.07
N VAL A 202 -12.76 14.75 15.97
CA VAL A 202 -12.18 13.95 14.86
C VAL A 202 -12.54 12.47 15.01
N ASP A 203 -12.82 11.81 13.90
CA ASP A 203 -13.14 10.36 13.88
C ASP A 203 -11.90 9.50 13.61
N ALA A 204 -10.84 10.10 13.07
CA ALA A 204 -9.59 9.40 12.74
C ALA A 204 -8.35 10.30 12.83
N VAL A 205 -7.21 9.67 13.10
CA VAL A 205 -5.86 10.20 12.88
C VAL A 205 -5.21 9.39 11.77
N ILE A 206 -4.80 10.07 10.69
CA ILE A 206 -4.17 9.48 9.52
C ILE A 206 -2.72 9.93 9.46
N VAL A 207 -1.78 8.99 9.49
CA VAL A 207 -0.34 9.28 9.53
C VAL A 207 0.36 8.69 8.30
N GLY A 208 1.07 9.55 7.58
CA GLY A 208 1.96 9.17 6.49
C GLY A 208 3.35 9.78 6.68
N TYR A 209 4.11 9.86 5.60
CA TYR A 209 5.35 10.61 5.60
C TYR A 209 5.06 12.09 5.79
N ASP A 210 5.72 12.72 6.76
CA ASP A 210 5.58 14.13 7.12
C ASP A 210 6.98 14.72 7.31
N SER A 211 7.49 15.46 6.32
CA SER A 211 8.81 16.11 6.40
C SER A 211 8.88 17.25 7.41
N SER A 212 7.73 17.69 7.92
CA SER A 212 7.56 18.78 8.87
C SER A 212 7.21 18.31 10.29
N LEU A 213 7.45 17.04 10.61
CA LEU A 213 7.13 16.46 11.91
C LEU A 213 7.73 17.28 13.07
N THR A 214 6.87 17.68 14.00
CA THR A 214 7.25 18.36 15.25
C THR A 214 6.67 17.61 16.45
N TYR A 215 7.18 17.88 17.65
CA TYR A 215 6.58 17.39 18.90
C TYR A 215 5.12 17.83 19.05
N LEU A 216 4.76 19.04 18.57
CA LEU A 216 3.38 19.54 18.65
C LEU A 216 2.43 18.72 17.76
N ARG A 217 2.87 18.33 16.56
CA ARG A 217 2.08 17.43 15.69
C ARG A 217 1.86 16.06 16.34
N VAL A 218 2.90 15.52 17.00
CA VAL A 218 2.80 14.26 17.74
C VAL A 218 1.85 14.39 18.94
N ASP A 219 1.94 15.47 19.73
CA ASP A 219 1.05 15.73 20.87
C ASP A 219 -0.43 15.83 20.43
N ARG A 220 -0.71 16.56 19.35
CA ARG A 220 -2.06 16.65 18.76
C ARG A 220 -2.60 15.27 18.33
N ALA A 221 -1.78 14.48 17.65
CA ALA A 221 -2.15 13.13 17.23
C ALA A 221 -2.44 12.21 18.42
N MET A 222 -1.54 12.21 19.42
CA MET A 222 -1.68 11.43 20.65
C MET A 222 -2.97 11.77 21.39
N ARG A 223 -3.27 13.05 21.59
CA ARG A 223 -4.49 13.49 22.28
C ARG A 223 -5.75 13.05 21.56
N ALA A 224 -5.77 13.12 20.22
CA ALA A 224 -6.90 12.64 19.43
C ALA A 224 -7.07 11.11 19.56
N ILE A 225 -5.98 10.34 19.45
CA ILE A 225 -6.03 8.86 19.51
C ILE A 225 -6.52 8.34 20.86
N ILE A 226 -6.21 9.03 21.97
CA ILE A 226 -6.67 8.63 23.32
C ILE A 226 -8.20 8.75 23.46
N GLN A 227 -8.87 9.55 22.63
CA GLN A 227 -10.31 9.70 22.69
C GLN A 227 -11.02 8.42 22.23
N PRO A 228 -12.17 8.05 22.85
CA PRO A 228 -12.92 6.89 22.43
C PRO A 228 -13.34 7.00 20.96
N LYS A 229 -13.26 5.88 20.25
CA LYS A 229 -13.73 5.73 18.86
C LYS A 229 -12.91 6.48 17.79
N VAL A 230 -11.76 7.05 18.12
CA VAL A 230 -10.85 7.60 17.12
C VAL A 230 -10.03 6.48 16.50
N LEU A 231 -10.05 6.38 15.17
CA LEU A 231 -9.24 5.40 14.45
C LEU A 231 -7.83 5.92 14.23
N PHE A 232 -6.82 5.10 14.54
CA PHE A 232 -5.45 5.38 14.14
C PHE A 232 -5.10 4.62 12.85
N LEU A 233 -4.85 5.35 11.77
CA LEU A 233 -4.61 4.83 10.43
C LEU A 233 -3.24 5.30 9.92
N ALA A 234 -2.51 4.43 9.22
CA ALA A 234 -1.18 4.75 8.70
C ALA A 234 -0.97 4.30 7.25
N THR A 235 -0.29 5.11 6.44
CA THR A 235 -0.04 4.75 5.03
C THR A 235 0.95 3.58 4.93
N ASN A 236 2.09 3.65 5.60
CA ASN A 236 3.11 2.59 5.63
C ASN A 236 4.05 2.83 6.81
N THR A 237 4.88 1.83 7.14
CA THR A 237 5.84 1.90 8.24
C THR A 237 7.29 1.79 7.76
N ASP A 238 7.56 2.12 6.50
CA ASP A 238 8.90 1.99 5.95
C ASP A 238 9.86 2.90 6.74
N PRO A 239 10.95 2.37 7.33
CA PRO A 239 11.83 3.15 8.18
C PRO A 239 12.67 4.15 7.38
N ALA A 240 12.91 3.84 6.11
CA ALA A 240 13.79 4.61 5.25
C ALA A 240 13.40 4.50 3.78
N VAL A 241 13.70 5.55 3.01
CA VAL A 241 13.56 5.64 1.55
C VAL A 241 14.96 5.81 0.93
N PRO A 242 15.36 4.96 -0.04
CA PRO A 242 16.66 5.08 -0.69
C PRO A 242 16.73 6.29 -1.63
N LEU A 243 17.85 7.03 -1.60
CA LEU A 243 18.09 8.20 -2.47
C LEU A 243 18.92 7.90 -3.73
N GLY A 244 19.45 6.69 -3.83
CA GLY A 244 20.56 6.37 -4.72
C GLY A 244 21.90 6.76 -4.08
N GLY A 245 22.86 5.82 -4.05
CA GLY A 245 24.14 5.97 -3.37
C GLY A 245 24.15 5.45 -1.92
N LYS A 246 24.98 6.03 -1.06
CA LYS A 246 25.26 5.51 0.30
C LYS A 246 24.21 5.89 1.36
N TYR A 247 23.38 6.90 1.11
CA TYR A 247 22.52 7.52 2.12
C TYR A 247 21.04 7.23 1.87
N ASN A 248 20.29 7.05 2.95
CA ASN A 248 18.83 6.92 2.93
C ASN A 248 18.19 8.10 3.65
N HIS A 249 16.99 8.48 3.24
CA HIS A 249 16.14 9.39 4.02
C HIS A 249 15.24 8.62 4.97
N PRO A 250 14.85 9.23 6.11
CA PRO A 250 13.75 8.74 6.93
C PRO A 250 12.51 8.45 6.08
N GLY A 251 11.82 7.34 6.36
CA GLY A 251 10.54 7.01 5.75
C GLY A 251 9.35 7.36 6.65
N ALA A 252 8.13 7.02 6.22
CA ALA A 252 6.92 7.29 6.99
C ALA A 252 6.91 6.57 8.35
N GLY A 253 7.66 5.47 8.48
CA GLY A 253 7.81 4.73 9.73
C GLY A 253 8.34 5.59 10.89
N ILE A 254 9.05 6.69 10.63
CA ILE A 254 9.47 7.62 11.68
C ILE A 254 8.27 8.37 12.25
N THR A 255 7.43 8.96 11.40
CA THR A 255 6.21 9.67 11.82
C THR A 255 5.24 8.72 12.49
N VAL A 256 5.01 7.54 11.89
CA VAL A 256 4.10 6.53 12.43
C VAL A 256 4.60 6.00 13.78
N GLY A 257 5.90 5.70 13.88
CA GLY A 257 6.51 5.22 15.12
C GLY A 257 6.45 6.25 16.24
N ALA A 258 6.70 7.54 15.94
CA ALA A 258 6.60 8.61 16.94
C ALA A 258 5.18 8.72 17.53
N VAL A 259 4.16 8.66 16.68
CA VAL A 259 2.75 8.73 17.12
C VAL A 259 2.34 7.44 17.85
N SER A 260 2.73 6.26 17.35
CA SER A 260 2.43 4.97 18.00
C SER A 260 3.05 4.88 19.39
N ILE A 261 4.32 5.25 19.55
CA ILE A 261 5.00 5.26 20.85
C ILE A 261 4.33 6.25 21.80
N ALA A 262 4.03 7.48 21.34
CA ALA A 262 3.44 8.50 22.20
C ALA A 262 2.01 8.17 22.65
N SER A 263 1.22 7.54 21.76
CA SER A 263 -0.18 7.17 22.03
C SER A 263 -0.36 5.77 22.62
N GLU A 264 0.72 4.99 22.74
CA GLU A 264 0.69 3.57 23.13
C GLU A 264 -0.32 2.73 22.32
N THR A 265 -0.54 3.11 21.06
CA THR A 265 -1.56 2.55 20.18
C THR A 265 -0.97 2.28 18.81
N ASP A 266 -1.22 1.09 18.26
CA ASP A 266 -0.76 0.73 16.91
C ASP A 266 -1.82 1.08 15.84
N PRO A 267 -1.40 1.57 14.66
CA PRO A 267 -2.31 1.93 13.60
C PRO A 267 -2.75 0.73 12.75
N LEU A 268 -3.88 0.87 12.05
CA LEU A 268 -4.14 0.07 10.85
C LEU A 268 -3.26 0.58 9.70
N ILE A 269 -2.42 -0.31 9.15
CA ILE A 269 -1.43 0.03 8.12
C ILE A 269 -1.92 -0.41 6.75
N PHE A 270 -1.93 0.51 5.77
CA PHE A 270 -2.48 0.29 4.43
C PHE A 270 -1.45 -0.10 3.37
N GLY A 271 -0.17 0.04 3.68
CA GLY A 271 0.95 -0.34 2.83
C GLY A 271 1.35 -1.80 2.98
N LYS A 272 2.24 -2.26 2.10
CA LYS A 272 2.96 -3.53 2.23
C LYS A 272 3.71 -3.55 3.59
N PRO A 273 3.73 -4.67 4.33
CA PRO A 273 3.28 -6.01 3.94
C PRO A 273 1.82 -6.36 4.33
N HIS A 274 0.97 -5.38 4.64
CA HIS A 274 -0.37 -5.61 5.19
C HIS A 274 -1.43 -5.96 4.12
N LYS A 275 -2.47 -6.67 4.55
CA LYS A 275 -3.53 -7.23 3.69
C LYS A 275 -4.33 -6.18 2.90
N TYR A 276 -4.49 -4.95 3.38
CA TYR A 276 -5.38 -3.98 2.74
C TYR A 276 -4.92 -3.59 1.32
N MET A 277 -3.60 -3.53 1.10
CA MET A 277 -3.01 -3.35 -0.23
C MET A 277 -3.40 -4.50 -1.16
N PHE A 278 -3.35 -5.73 -0.66
CA PHE A 278 -3.72 -6.93 -1.41
C PHE A 278 -5.23 -6.99 -1.69
N ASP A 279 -6.06 -6.70 -0.69
CA ASP A 279 -7.53 -6.66 -0.86
C ASP A 279 -7.93 -5.67 -1.97
N TYR A 280 -7.27 -4.51 -2.03
CA TYR A 280 -7.48 -3.54 -3.10
C TYR A 280 -7.05 -4.09 -4.46
N LEU A 281 -5.88 -4.73 -4.57
CA LEU A 281 -5.40 -5.34 -5.81
C LEU A 281 -6.37 -6.41 -6.31
N ILE A 282 -6.84 -7.31 -5.44
CA ILE A 282 -7.83 -8.33 -5.78
C ILE A 282 -9.14 -7.70 -6.25
N LYS A 283 -9.60 -6.62 -5.61
CA LYS A 283 -10.76 -5.84 -6.07
C LYS A 283 -10.56 -5.30 -7.48
N GLN A 284 -9.35 -4.89 -7.87
CA GLN A 284 -9.09 -4.45 -9.25
C GLN A 284 -9.00 -5.62 -10.23
N ILE A 285 -8.31 -6.70 -9.87
CA ILE A 285 -8.19 -7.91 -10.69
C ILE A 285 -9.57 -8.49 -11.01
N LEU A 286 -10.46 -8.58 -10.02
CA LEU A 286 -11.81 -9.11 -10.20
C LEU A 286 -12.72 -8.23 -11.07
N LYS A 287 -12.38 -6.95 -11.29
CA LYS A 287 -13.12 -6.07 -12.20
C LYS A 287 -12.70 -6.23 -13.66
N GLN A 288 -11.54 -6.81 -13.93
CA GLN A 288 -11.07 -7.02 -15.29
C GLN A 288 -11.89 -8.15 -15.94
N PRO A 289 -12.29 -8.00 -17.22
CA PRO A 289 -13.06 -9.02 -17.93
C PRO A 289 -12.23 -10.32 -18.00
N SER A 290 -12.84 -11.45 -17.63
CA SER A 290 -12.18 -12.75 -17.69
C SER A 290 -11.88 -13.10 -19.15
N THR A 291 -10.61 -13.10 -19.53
CA THR A 291 -10.12 -13.64 -20.80
C THR A 291 -10.14 -15.18 -20.73
N ASN A 292 -11.33 -15.77 -20.74
CA ASN A 292 -11.54 -17.20 -20.96
C ASN A 292 -12.77 -17.37 -21.87
N SER A 293 -12.60 -16.94 -23.11
CA SER A 293 -13.32 -17.50 -24.25
C SER A 293 -12.38 -17.40 -25.44
N SER A 294 -11.93 -18.54 -25.91
CA SER A 294 -11.30 -18.74 -27.19
C SER A 294 -12.25 -18.28 -28.30
N GLU A 295 -12.19 -17.00 -28.64
CA GLU A 295 -12.66 -16.46 -29.91
C GLU A 295 -11.55 -15.59 -30.51
N GLU A 296 -11.29 -15.84 -31.79
CA GLU A 296 -10.19 -15.33 -32.58
C GLU A 296 -10.09 -13.79 -32.50
N HIS A 297 -9.00 -13.27 -31.92
CA HIS A 297 -8.70 -11.85 -31.95
C HIS A 297 -8.15 -11.43 -33.32
N SER A 298 -9.03 -10.90 -34.18
CA SER A 298 -8.66 -9.78 -35.04
C SER A 298 -8.45 -8.54 -34.17
N SER A 299 -7.30 -7.89 -34.29
CA SER A 299 -6.86 -6.79 -33.43
C SER A 299 -7.74 -5.53 -33.55
N PRO A 300 -8.02 -4.81 -32.45
CA PRO A 300 -8.59 -3.47 -32.51
C PRO A 300 -7.53 -2.44 -32.06
N LEU A 301 -6.56 -2.15 -32.91
CA LEU A 301 -5.70 -0.94 -32.79
C LEU A 301 -5.24 -0.48 -34.17
N SER A 302 -6.20 -0.13 -35.01
CA SER A 302 -5.98 0.67 -36.22
C SER A 302 -7.07 1.74 -36.31
N GLN A 303 -7.03 2.72 -35.40
CA GLN A 303 -7.73 3.99 -35.58
C GLN A 303 -7.13 5.05 -34.65
N SER A 304 -5.89 5.45 -34.96
CA SER A 304 -5.36 6.72 -34.49
C SER A 304 -6.07 7.84 -35.27
N LYS A 305 -7.07 8.48 -34.66
CA LYS A 305 -7.62 9.74 -35.19
C LYS A 305 -6.68 10.87 -34.78
N THR A 306 -5.81 11.26 -35.71
CA THR A 306 -5.09 12.53 -35.70
C THR A 306 -6.08 13.67 -35.54
N ILE A 307 -6.01 14.39 -34.41
CA ILE A 307 -6.70 15.68 -34.24
C ILE A 307 -5.88 16.72 -35.01
N GLN A 308 -6.34 17.07 -36.21
CA GLN A 308 -5.88 18.30 -36.88
C GLN A 308 -6.70 19.47 -36.36
N ILE A 309 -6.00 20.43 -35.75
CA ILE A 309 -6.53 21.74 -35.39
C ILE A 309 -6.54 22.57 -36.68
N ASN A 310 -7.73 22.92 -37.18
CA ASN A 310 -7.88 23.95 -38.20
C ASN A 310 -8.66 25.14 -37.62
N SER A 311 -7.97 26.26 -37.57
CA SER A 311 -8.48 27.60 -37.31
C SER A 311 -9.20 28.17 -38.53
N SER A 312 -10.44 28.66 -38.38
CA SER A 312 -10.93 29.86 -39.08
C SER A 312 -12.34 30.24 -38.60
N HIS A 313 -12.51 31.55 -38.40
CA HIS A 313 -13.74 32.24 -38.03
C HIS A 313 -14.86 32.12 -39.08
N VAL A 314 -16.12 32.29 -38.66
CA VAL A 314 -17.01 33.42 -39.05
C VAL A 314 -18.40 33.26 -38.40
N HIS A 315 -18.92 34.39 -37.91
CA HIS A 315 -20.26 34.66 -37.39
C HIS A 315 -21.41 34.29 -38.35
N GLN A 316 -22.54 33.81 -37.81
CA GLN A 316 -23.87 34.38 -38.06
C GLN A 316 -24.95 33.79 -37.14
N GLN A 317 -25.94 34.61 -36.80
CA GLN A 317 -27.01 34.40 -35.81
C GLN A 317 -28.39 34.34 -36.51
N LEU A 318 -29.30 33.53 -35.92
CA LEU A 318 -30.80 33.57 -35.92
C LEU A 318 -31.58 32.97 -37.13
N PRO A 319 -32.89 32.59 -36.98
CA PRO A 319 -33.62 31.98 -35.85
C PRO A 319 -34.65 30.84 -36.21
N LEU A 320 -35.15 30.15 -35.17
CA LEU A 320 -36.49 29.50 -34.97
C LEU A 320 -37.11 28.56 -36.04
N SER A 321 -37.42 27.33 -35.64
CA SER A 321 -38.80 26.78 -35.68
C SER A 321 -38.93 25.49 -34.85
N GLN A 322 -39.99 25.43 -34.04
CA GLN A 322 -40.52 24.20 -33.45
C GLN A 322 -41.52 23.59 -34.43
N SER A 323 -41.40 22.30 -34.71
CA SER A 323 -42.53 21.43 -35.02
C SER A 323 -42.09 19.97 -34.95
N ASP A 324 -42.63 19.28 -33.94
CA ASP A 324 -43.14 17.91 -33.95
C ASP A 324 -42.46 16.87 -34.85
N LEU A 325 -41.84 15.88 -34.20
CA LEU A 325 -41.93 14.48 -34.61
C LEU A 325 -41.63 13.61 -33.39
N SER A 326 -42.69 13.14 -32.76
CA SER A 326 -42.71 12.03 -31.82
C SER A 326 -42.11 10.79 -32.47
N PHE A 327 -40.99 10.31 -31.93
CA PHE A 327 -40.46 8.98 -32.23
C PHE A 327 -40.21 8.28 -30.90
N GLU A 328 -41.09 7.33 -30.58
CA GLU A 328 -40.92 6.39 -29.48
C GLU A 328 -39.65 5.57 -29.73
N MET A 329 -38.59 5.84 -28.98
CA MET A 329 -37.48 4.91 -28.86
C MET A 329 -37.78 3.96 -27.70
N SER A 330 -38.10 2.73 -28.07
CA SER A 330 -38.10 1.56 -27.20
C SER A 330 -36.80 1.51 -26.38
N ASN A 331 -36.92 1.73 -25.08
CA ASN A 331 -35.86 1.47 -24.10
C ASN A 331 -35.58 -0.03 -24.03
N SER A 332 -34.60 -0.51 -24.78
CA SER A 332 -33.94 -1.78 -24.47
C SER A 332 -32.97 -1.54 -23.31
N ASN A 333 -33.50 -1.61 -22.08
CA ASN A 333 -32.71 -1.78 -20.88
C ASN A 333 -31.95 -3.12 -20.96
N GLN A 334 -30.75 -3.12 -21.55
CA GLN A 334 -29.75 -4.12 -21.18
C GLN A 334 -29.11 -3.68 -19.86
N GLN A 335 -29.85 -3.90 -18.78
CA GLN A 335 -29.26 -4.02 -17.46
C GLN A 335 -28.34 -5.24 -17.52
N SER A 336 -27.03 -5.01 -17.66
CA SER A 336 -26.03 -6.02 -17.40
C SER A 336 -26.20 -6.44 -15.94
N GLN A 337 -26.98 -7.50 -15.70
CA GLN A 337 -27.09 -8.11 -14.39
C GLN A 337 -25.70 -8.59 -14.01
N LYS A 338 -25.03 -7.84 -13.13
CA LYS A 338 -23.87 -8.32 -12.39
C LYS A 338 -24.37 -9.47 -11.52
N ILE A 339 -24.26 -10.69 -12.04
CA ILE A 339 -24.46 -11.90 -11.24
C ILE A 339 -23.31 -11.91 -10.23
N GLU A 340 -23.62 -11.56 -8.99
CA GLU A 340 -22.64 -11.57 -7.91
C GLU A 340 -22.37 -13.03 -7.51
N LEU A 341 -21.11 -13.46 -7.57
CA LEU A 341 -20.73 -14.83 -7.25
C LEU A 341 -21.07 -15.16 -5.79
N PRO A 342 -21.64 -16.35 -5.49
CA PRO A 342 -21.80 -16.83 -4.13
C PRO A 342 -20.50 -16.72 -3.32
N ILE A 343 -20.59 -16.37 -2.04
CA ILE A 343 -19.43 -16.08 -1.16
C ILE A 343 -18.35 -17.18 -1.22
N ASN A 344 -18.76 -18.45 -1.20
CA ASN A 344 -17.82 -19.58 -1.27
C ASN A 344 -17.09 -19.67 -2.62
N GLN A 345 -17.78 -19.37 -3.73
CA GLN A 345 -17.17 -19.36 -5.07
C GLN A 345 -16.22 -18.16 -5.22
N LYS A 346 -16.58 -17.01 -4.64
CA LYS A 346 -15.71 -15.83 -4.59
C LYS A 346 -14.42 -16.13 -3.81
N GLN A 347 -14.52 -16.82 -2.67
CA GLN A 347 -13.34 -17.19 -1.87
C GLN A 347 -12.42 -18.17 -2.62
N ILE A 348 -12.98 -19.23 -3.23
CA ILE A 348 -12.20 -20.19 -4.04
C ILE A 348 -11.45 -19.46 -5.16
N ARG A 349 -12.14 -18.57 -5.88
CA ARG A 349 -11.54 -17.78 -6.95
C ARG A 349 -10.41 -16.86 -6.45
N ILE A 350 -10.52 -16.29 -5.27
CA ILE A 350 -9.43 -15.48 -4.67
C ILE A 350 -8.20 -16.35 -4.38
N GLU A 351 -8.40 -17.55 -3.84
CA GLU A 351 -7.30 -18.49 -3.58
C GLU A 351 -6.62 -18.98 -4.87
N GLU A 352 -7.37 -19.11 -5.97
CA GLU A 352 -6.80 -19.40 -7.29
C GLU A 352 -6.02 -18.20 -7.86
N ILE A 353 -6.56 -16.99 -7.75
CA ILE A 353 -5.89 -15.76 -8.22
C ILE A 353 -4.56 -15.55 -7.49
N LYS A 354 -4.50 -15.77 -6.18
CA LYS A 354 -3.27 -15.66 -5.37
C LYS A 354 -2.10 -16.44 -5.97
N LYS A 355 -2.37 -17.69 -6.40
CA LYS A 355 -1.37 -18.59 -7.02
C LYS A 355 -0.99 -18.20 -8.45
N ARG A 356 -1.64 -17.19 -9.02
CA ARG A 356 -1.33 -16.59 -10.33
C ARG A 356 -0.69 -15.21 -10.19
N CYS A 357 -0.46 -14.74 -8.97
CA CYS A 357 0.21 -13.48 -8.68
C CYS A 357 1.70 -13.68 -8.38
N LEU A 358 2.54 -12.82 -8.95
CA LEU A 358 3.98 -12.77 -8.68
C LEU A 358 4.38 -11.37 -8.25
N MET A 359 4.92 -11.25 -7.04
CA MET A 359 5.40 -9.98 -6.47
C MET A 359 6.89 -9.80 -6.72
N PHE A 360 7.28 -8.72 -7.39
CA PHE A 360 8.67 -8.28 -7.52
C PHE A 360 8.96 -7.17 -6.53
N GLY A 361 10.04 -7.31 -5.78
CA GLY A 361 10.44 -6.29 -4.82
C GLY A 361 11.91 -6.41 -4.42
N ASP A 362 12.44 -5.38 -3.78
CA ASP A 362 13.84 -5.33 -3.33
C ASP A 362 13.97 -5.38 -1.80
N ARG A 363 12.85 -5.43 -1.07
CA ARG A 363 12.84 -5.47 0.40
C ARG A 363 12.15 -6.72 0.93
N LEU A 364 12.86 -7.43 1.80
CA LEU A 364 12.36 -8.65 2.44
C LEU A 364 11.16 -8.41 3.36
N ASP A 365 11.28 -7.43 4.25
CA ASP A 365 10.32 -7.11 5.31
C ASP A 365 9.02 -6.45 4.82
N THR A 366 9.01 -6.00 3.57
CA THR A 366 7.87 -5.33 2.94
C THR A 366 7.37 -6.09 1.73
N ASP A 367 8.13 -6.21 0.65
CA ASP A 367 7.65 -6.82 -0.59
C ASP A 367 7.54 -8.34 -0.51
N ILE A 368 8.60 -9.00 -0.04
CA ILE A 368 8.62 -10.47 0.03
C ILE A 368 7.66 -10.93 1.13
N GLN A 369 7.66 -10.25 2.28
CA GLN A 369 6.69 -10.50 3.34
C GLN A 369 5.25 -10.21 2.88
N PHE A 370 5.02 -9.21 2.01
CA PHE A 370 3.72 -8.97 1.40
C PHE A 370 3.25 -10.16 0.55
N GLY A 371 4.15 -10.73 -0.27
CA GLY A 371 3.87 -11.95 -1.02
C GLY A 371 3.46 -13.09 -0.10
N ILE A 372 4.30 -13.39 0.90
CA ILE A 372 4.06 -14.48 1.87
C ILE A 372 2.75 -14.30 2.64
N ASN A 373 2.51 -13.11 3.19
CA ASN A 373 1.31 -12.81 3.99
C ASN A 373 0.01 -12.99 3.22
N ASN A 374 0.06 -12.85 1.89
CA ASN A 374 -1.12 -12.88 1.02
C ASN A 374 -1.14 -14.10 0.09
N GLY A 375 -0.23 -15.07 0.27
CA GLY A 375 -0.20 -16.32 -0.48
C GLY A 375 0.22 -16.18 -1.94
N MET A 376 1.06 -15.19 -2.25
CA MET A 376 1.64 -14.97 -3.58
C MET A 376 3.11 -15.38 -3.59
N ASP A 377 3.58 -15.86 -4.73
CA ASP A 377 5.01 -16.05 -4.93
C ASP A 377 5.71 -14.71 -5.12
N SER A 378 7.03 -14.69 -4.94
CA SER A 378 7.80 -13.46 -5.01
C SER A 378 9.20 -13.64 -5.58
N VAL A 379 9.67 -12.58 -6.25
CA VAL A 379 11.02 -12.42 -6.76
C VAL A 379 11.69 -11.29 -5.98
N LEU A 380 12.80 -11.59 -5.30
CA LEU A 380 13.66 -10.57 -4.73
C LEU A 380 14.65 -10.05 -5.77
N MET A 381 14.62 -8.75 -6.02
CA MET A 381 15.53 -8.04 -6.91
C MET A 381 16.71 -7.45 -6.13
N LEU A 382 17.93 -7.88 -6.46
CA LEU A 382 19.14 -7.47 -5.72
C LEU A 382 19.72 -6.11 -6.15
N GLN A 383 18.94 -5.27 -6.84
CA GLN A 383 19.37 -3.93 -7.28
C GLN A 383 18.96 -2.81 -6.30
N GLY A 384 18.15 -3.13 -5.29
CA GLY A 384 17.61 -2.17 -4.32
C GLY A 384 18.22 -2.31 -2.92
N VAL A 385 17.37 -2.36 -1.90
CA VAL A 385 17.75 -2.28 -0.48
C VAL A 385 18.38 -3.57 0.07
N THR A 386 17.88 -4.73 -0.37
CA THR A 386 18.37 -6.03 0.10
C THR A 386 19.48 -6.54 -0.80
N ASP A 387 20.65 -6.78 -0.21
CA ASP A 387 21.77 -7.47 -0.85
C ASP A 387 21.71 -9.00 -0.63
N ALA A 388 22.55 -9.75 -1.36
CA ALA A 388 22.57 -11.21 -1.31
C ALA A 388 22.88 -11.77 0.09
N GLU A 389 23.75 -11.09 0.86
CA GLU A 389 24.11 -11.50 2.20
C GLU A 389 22.92 -11.41 3.17
N LYS A 390 22.20 -10.28 3.15
CA LYS A 390 20.97 -10.12 3.93
C LYS A 390 19.89 -11.12 3.52
N ALA A 391 19.77 -11.38 2.21
CA ALA A 391 18.85 -12.38 1.69
C ALA A 391 19.16 -13.80 2.21
N GLU A 392 20.44 -14.17 2.28
CA GLU A 392 20.88 -15.46 2.81
C GLU A 392 20.61 -15.60 4.31
N GLN A 393 20.87 -14.54 5.10
CA GLN A 393 20.71 -14.56 6.55
C GLN A 393 19.24 -14.45 7.01
N SER A 394 18.37 -13.89 6.18
CA SER A 394 16.96 -13.66 6.54
C SER A 394 16.16 -14.96 6.67
N LYS A 395 15.20 -14.96 7.58
CA LYS A 395 14.15 -16.01 7.69
C LYS A 395 13.03 -15.82 6.66
N ILE A 396 12.86 -14.60 6.16
CA ILE A 396 11.90 -14.27 5.10
C ILE A 396 12.57 -14.66 3.79
N LYS A 397 12.05 -15.66 3.10
CA LYS A 397 12.62 -16.20 1.86
C LYS A 397 11.66 -15.95 0.69
N PRO A 398 12.13 -15.34 -0.42
CA PRO A 398 11.35 -15.29 -1.65
C PRO A 398 11.34 -16.68 -2.32
N VAL A 399 10.48 -16.85 -3.33
CA VAL A 399 10.52 -18.04 -4.19
C VAL A 399 11.71 -17.95 -5.14
N TYR A 400 11.95 -16.74 -5.67
CA TYR A 400 13.01 -16.48 -6.63
C TYR A 400 13.92 -15.34 -6.19
N ILE A 401 15.17 -15.37 -6.64
CA ILE A 401 16.13 -14.25 -6.52
C ILE A 401 16.71 -13.96 -7.90
N ALA A 402 16.78 -12.67 -8.26
CA ALA A 402 17.42 -12.22 -9.49
C ALA A 402 18.27 -10.97 -9.25
N GLN A 403 19.40 -10.87 -9.96
CA GLN A 403 20.29 -9.74 -9.90
C GLN A 403 19.74 -8.52 -10.65
N ASN A 404 18.98 -8.74 -11.71
CA ASN A 404 18.32 -7.71 -12.53
C ASN A 404 17.33 -8.38 -13.51
N PHE A 405 16.58 -7.59 -14.29
CA PHE A 405 15.61 -8.16 -15.23
C PHE A 405 16.23 -8.79 -16.47
N ILE A 406 17.45 -8.41 -16.88
CA ILE A 406 18.13 -9.05 -18.01
C ILE A 406 18.41 -10.51 -17.68
N GLU A 407 18.85 -10.79 -16.45
CA GLU A 407 19.09 -12.15 -15.98
C GLU A 407 17.86 -13.07 -16.08
N ILE A 408 16.66 -12.51 -15.95
CA ILE A 408 15.40 -13.27 -16.05
C ILE A 408 15.05 -13.52 -17.52
N LEU A 409 15.32 -12.52 -18.38
CA LEU A 409 15.01 -12.54 -19.82
C LEU A 409 15.98 -13.40 -20.64
N ASP A 410 17.23 -13.50 -20.20
CA ASP A 410 18.28 -14.23 -20.91
C ASP A 410 18.30 -15.70 -20.43
N GLU A 411 18.13 -16.62 -21.37
CA GLU A 411 18.19 -18.09 -21.17
C GLU A 411 19.61 -18.57 -20.81
#